data_AF-A0A7S1AEF8-F1
#
_entry.id   AF-A0A7S1AEF8-F1
#
_cell.length_a   1.000
_cell.length_b   1.000
_cell.length_c   1.000
_cell.angle_alpha   90.00
_cell.angle_beta   90.00
_cell.angle_gamma   90.00
#
_symmetry.space_group_name_H-M   'P 1'
#
loop_
_entity.id
_entity.type
_entity.pdbx_description
1 polymer ?
#
loop_
_entity_poly.entity_id
_entity_poly.type
_entity_poly.pdbx_seq_one_letter_code
_entity_poly.pdbx_strand_id
1 'polypeptide(L)'
;GMLQQACQEKSREQHLQPTDYFIKKQFELFDMIQVRHGMMLVGPTGGGKTCCDRTLALACSHLSGSDPESPYQKTHIHCLNPKAITQNQLYGSFDEVTREWSDGVVAELIRNAVRDNMNPDHHWVMFD
;
A
#
# COMPACT_ATOMS: atom_id res chain seq x y z
N GLY A 1 19.52 10.78 -3.37
CA GLY A 1 19.72 9.39 -2.86
C GLY A 1 19.06 8.39 -3.79
N MET A 2 19.32 7.08 -3.63
CA MET A 2 18.81 6.03 -4.53
C MET A 2 17.28 6.06 -4.67
N LEU A 3 16.55 6.18 -3.54
CA LEU A 3 15.09 6.31 -3.55
C LEU A 3 14.58 7.50 -4.37
N GLN A 4 15.26 8.64 -4.31
CA GLN A 4 14.85 9.83 -5.04
C GLN A 4 14.95 9.61 -6.56
N GLN A 5 16.05 8.99 -7.00
CA GLN A 5 16.25 8.68 -8.42
C GLN A 5 15.20 7.68 -8.91
N ALA A 6 14.96 6.61 -8.14
CA ALA A 6 13.93 5.62 -8.46
C ALA A 6 12.54 6.27 -8.53
N CYS A 7 12.15 7.10 -7.55
CA CYS A 7 10.89 7.82 -7.57
C CYS A 7 10.73 8.74 -8.78
N GLN A 8 11.79 9.46 -9.18
CA GLN A 8 11.76 10.32 -10.36
C GLN A 8 11.62 9.52 -11.66
N GLU A 9 12.35 8.42 -11.78
CA GLU A 9 12.29 7.51 -12.93
C GLU A 9 10.90 6.88 -13.04
N LYS A 10 10.39 6.28 -11.95
CA LYS A 10 9.07 5.64 -11.92
C LYS A 10 7.93 6.64 -12.11
N SER A 11 8.08 7.88 -11.65
CA SER A 11 7.12 8.96 -11.98
C SER A 11 7.05 9.18 -13.49
N ARG A 12 8.20 9.27 -14.17
CA ARG A 12 8.27 9.52 -15.63
C ARG A 12 7.73 8.35 -16.44
N GLU A 13 8.02 7.12 -16.02
CA GLU A 13 7.44 5.90 -16.62
C GLU A 13 5.91 5.89 -16.55
N GLN A 14 5.34 6.46 -15.48
CA GLN A 14 3.89 6.61 -15.31
C GLN A 14 3.33 7.89 -15.95
N HIS A 15 4.12 8.61 -16.76
CA HIS A 15 3.75 9.89 -17.37
C HIS A 15 3.36 10.98 -16.35
N LEU A 16 3.93 10.93 -15.15
CA LEU A 16 3.76 11.95 -14.11
C LEU A 16 4.90 12.96 -14.16
N GLN A 17 4.62 14.18 -13.66
CA GLN A 17 5.63 15.21 -13.47
C GLN A 17 6.25 15.07 -12.06
N PRO A 18 7.54 14.68 -11.94
CA PRO A 18 8.22 14.54 -10.65
C PRO A 18 8.60 15.91 -10.07
N THR A 19 7.61 16.70 -9.67
CA THR A 19 7.85 17.96 -8.97
C THR A 19 8.49 17.71 -7.61
N ASP A 20 9.28 18.66 -7.10
CA ASP A 20 9.93 18.52 -5.79
C ASP A 20 8.92 18.27 -4.67
N TYR A 21 7.74 18.89 -4.75
CA TYR A 21 6.64 18.65 -3.81
C TYR A 21 6.15 17.20 -3.87
N PHE A 22 5.91 16.66 -5.06
CA PHE A 22 5.43 15.29 -5.24
C PHE A 22 6.44 14.26 -4.73
N ILE A 23 7.72 14.45 -5.06
CA ILE A 23 8.81 13.61 -4.54
C ILE A 23 8.88 13.72 -3.01
N LYS A 24 8.82 14.94 -2.44
CA LYS A 24 8.81 15.12 -0.98
C LYS A 24 7.68 14.34 -0.31
N LYS A 25 6.47 14.32 -0.90
CA LYS A 25 5.33 13.57 -0.36
C LYS A 25 5.54 12.05 -0.38
N GLN A 26 6.25 11.53 -1.37
CA GLN A 26 6.63 10.12 -1.40
C GLN A 26 7.61 9.77 -0.27
N PHE A 27 8.57 10.67 0.03
CA PHE A 27 9.48 10.49 1.16
C PHE A 27 8.76 10.54 2.50
N GLU A 28 7.91 11.55 2.72
CA GLU A 28 7.10 11.66 3.94
C GLU A 28 6.22 10.40 4.14
N LEU A 29 5.66 9.86 3.05
CA LEU A 29 4.90 8.62 3.07
C LEU A 29 5.78 7.42 3.45
N PHE A 30 6.96 7.28 2.82
CA PHE A 30 7.90 6.20 3.11
C PHE A 30 8.33 6.19 4.58
N ASP A 31 8.73 7.36 5.11
CA ASP A 31 9.16 7.49 6.50
C ASP A 31 8.04 7.07 7.47
N MET A 32 6.80 7.45 7.17
CA MET A 32 5.64 7.06 7.98
C MET A 32 5.37 5.56 7.96
N ILE A 33 5.58 4.87 6.83
CA ILE A 33 5.37 3.42 6.70
C ILE A 33 6.34 2.64 7.59
N GLN A 34 7.56 3.14 7.76
CA GLN A 34 8.56 2.53 8.64
C GLN A 34 8.19 2.60 10.12
N VAL A 35 7.37 3.59 10.53
CA VAL A 35 7.03 3.84 11.95
C VAL A 35 5.59 3.53 12.32
N ARG A 36 4.70 3.30 11.35
CA ARG A 36 3.26 3.03 11.57
C ARG A 36 2.74 2.01 10.57
N HIS A 37 2.01 1.02 11.07
CA HIS A 37 1.30 0.01 10.27
C HIS A 37 -0.03 0.53 9.68
N GLY A 38 -0.54 1.66 10.16
CA GLY A 38 -1.78 2.28 9.68
C GLY A 38 -1.68 3.79 9.65
N MET A 39 -2.16 4.40 8.56
CA MET A 39 -2.17 5.84 8.35
C MET A 39 -3.27 6.24 7.36
N MET A 40 -3.54 7.54 7.25
CA MET A 40 -4.48 8.08 6.26
C MET A 40 -3.76 9.03 5.32
N LEU A 41 -3.92 8.81 4.02
CA LEU A 41 -3.42 9.73 3.00
C LEU A 41 -4.51 10.76 2.66
N VAL A 42 -4.37 11.98 3.20
CA VAL A 42 -5.43 13.01 3.13
C VAL A 42 -5.06 14.10 2.13
N GLY A 43 -6.06 14.57 1.38
CA GLY A 43 -5.91 15.65 0.42
C GLY A 43 -7.08 15.73 -0.56
N PRO A 44 -7.18 16.79 -1.37
CA PRO A 44 -8.28 17.01 -2.29
C PRO A 44 -8.38 15.91 -3.36
N THR A 45 -9.55 15.79 -3.98
CA THR A 45 -9.77 14.95 -5.17
C THR A 45 -8.86 15.41 -6.30
N GLY A 46 -8.25 14.46 -7.02
CA GLY A 46 -7.27 14.77 -8.08
C GLY A 46 -5.92 15.27 -7.56
N GLY A 47 -5.69 15.32 -6.24
CA GLY A 47 -4.42 15.77 -5.64
C GLY A 47 -3.24 14.79 -5.77
N GLY A 48 -3.32 13.77 -6.62
CA GLY A 48 -2.21 12.84 -6.88
C GLY A 48 -1.91 11.82 -5.78
N LYS A 49 -2.80 11.64 -4.80
CA LYS A 49 -2.64 10.69 -3.68
C LYS A 49 -2.36 9.27 -4.15
N THR A 50 -3.24 8.74 -5.00
CA THR A 50 -3.14 7.42 -5.62
C THR A 50 -1.95 7.30 -6.60
N CYS A 51 -1.41 8.41 -7.08
CA CYS A 51 -0.17 8.40 -7.86
C CYS A 51 1.02 8.29 -6.91
N CYS A 52 0.99 9.01 -5.78
CA CYS A 52 2.07 9.07 -4.80
C CYS A 52 2.41 7.68 -4.23
N ASP A 53 1.41 6.95 -3.72
CA ASP A 53 1.60 5.62 -3.15
C ASP A 53 2.01 4.59 -4.23
N ARG A 54 1.36 4.59 -5.40
CA ARG A 54 1.70 3.66 -6.50
C ARG A 54 3.11 3.89 -7.04
N THR A 55 3.52 5.14 -7.24
CA THR A 55 4.90 5.44 -7.67
C THR A 55 5.90 5.03 -6.60
N LEU A 56 5.62 5.28 -5.32
CA LEU A 56 6.51 4.88 -4.23
C LEU A 56 6.64 3.34 -4.15
N ALA A 57 5.53 2.60 -4.26
CA ALA A 57 5.56 1.13 -4.27
C ALA A 57 6.41 0.57 -5.43
N LEU A 58 6.29 1.17 -6.62
CA LEU A 58 7.14 0.81 -7.77
C LEU A 58 8.62 1.13 -7.52
N ALA A 59 8.91 2.29 -6.91
CA ALA A 59 10.28 2.68 -6.57
C ALA A 59 10.90 1.74 -5.52
N CYS A 60 10.17 1.41 -4.45
CA CYS A 60 10.61 0.43 -3.45
C CYS A 60 10.82 -0.96 -4.05
N SER A 61 9.92 -1.39 -4.94
CA SER A 61 10.04 -2.67 -5.63
C SER A 61 11.22 -2.71 -6.59
N HIS A 62 11.50 -1.61 -7.28
CA HIS A 62 12.66 -1.50 -8.16
C HIS A 62 13.99 -1.55 -7.39
N LEU A 63 14.01 -1.00 -6.17
CA LEU A 63 15.18 -1.01 -5.30
C LEU A 63 15.30 -2.27 -4.42
N SER A 64 14.31 -3.16 -4.46
CA SER A 64 14.32 -4.41 -3.70
C SER A 64 15.42 -5.34 -4.23
N GLY A 65 16.20 -5.91 -3.32
CA GLY A 65 17.29 -6.83 -3.66
C GLY A 65 18.55 -6.16 -4.24
N SER A 66 18.65 -4.82 -4.20
CA SER A 66 19.86 -4.09 -4.58
C SER A 66 21.03 -4.30 -3.61
N ASP A 67 20.74 -4.57 -2.34
CA ASP A 67 21.69 -4.90 -1.26
C ASP A 67 20.94 -5.76 -0.22
N PRO A 68 21.57 -6.80 0.38
CA PRO A 68 21.04 -7.50 1.56
C PRO A 68 20.52 -6.60 2.70
N GLU A 69 21.13 -5.42 2.90
CA GLU A 69 20.75 -4.45 3.95
C GLU A 69 19.82 -3.34 3.43
N SER A 70 19.28 -3.49 2.21
CA SER A 70 18.39 -2.50 1.62
C SER A 70 17.10 -2.37 2.44
N PRO A 71 16.70 -1.14 2.85
CA PRO A 71 15.44 -0.91 3.55
C PRO A 71 14.21 -1.02 2.62
N TYR A 72 14.43 -1.36 1.34
CA TYR A 72 13.40 -1.40 0.31
C TYR A 72 12.99 -2.83 0.02
N GLN A 73 11.69 -3.08 0.14
CA GLN A 73 11.08 -4.37 -0.17
C GLN A 73 10.11 -4.25 -1.35
N LYS A 74 9.98 -5.34 -2.09
CA LYS A 74 8.96 -5.45 -3.13
C LYS A 74 7.60 -5.22 -2.50
N THR A 75 6.83 -4.32 -3.09
CA THR A 75 5.63 -3.78 -2.48
C THR A 75 4.42 -4.11 -3.35
N HIS A 76 3.44 -4.78 -2.77
CA HIS A 76 2.16 -5.12 -3.38
C HIS A 76 1.06 -4.21 -2.83
N ILE A 77 0.27 -3.62 -3.72
CA ILE A 77 -0.88 -2.79 -3.33
C ILE A 77 -2.17 -3.58 -3.54
N HIS A 78 -2.98 -3.68 -2.48
CA HIS A 78 -4.29 -4.30 -2.49
C HIS A 78 -5.34 -3.23 -2.23
N CYS A 79 -6.10 -2.83 -3.25
CA CYS A 79 -7.12 -1.80 -3.13
C CYS A 79 -8.51 -2.41 -2.93
N LEU A 80 -9.30 -1.84 -2.02
CA LEU A 80 -10.69 -2.21 -1.81
C LEU A 80 -11.55 -0.97 -1.54
N ASN A 81 -12.78 -0.96 -2.08
CA ASN A 81 -13.76 0.09 -1.80
C ASN A 81 -14.68 -0.36 -0.66
N PRO A 82 -14.50 0.18 0.58
CA PRO A 82 -15.29 -0.26 1.73
C PRO A 82 -16.77 0.14 1.64
N LYS A 83 -17.13 1.09 0.77
CA LYS A 83 -18.52 1.53 0.59
C LYS A 83 -19.27 0.74 -0.48
N ALA A 84 -18.57 -0.08 -1.27
CA ALA A 84 -19.20 -0.92 -2.28
C ALA A 84 -19.85 -2.19 -1.70
N ILE A 85 -19.54 -2.54 -0.45
CA ILE A 85 -20.05 -3.73 0.24
C ILE A 85 -20.59 -3.39 1.64
N THR A 86 -21.34 -4.32 2.22
CA THR A 86 -21.87 -4.15 3.58
C THR A 86 -20.76 -4.30 4.63
N GLN A 87 -20.98 -3.73 5.81
CA GLN A 87 -20.05 -3.86 6.94
C GLN A 87 -19.76 -5.32 7.31
N ASN A 88 -20.80 -6.17 7.29
CA ASN A 88 -20.68 -7.60 7.58
C ASN A 88 -19.84 -8.33 6.52
N GLN A 89 -19.97 -7.97 5.24
CA GLN A 89 -19.12 -8.54 4.19
C GLN A 89 -17.68 -8.01 4.26
N LEU A 90 -17.48 -6.78 4.72
CA LEU A 90 -16.16 -6.16 4.81
C LEU A 90 -15.33 -6.77 5.94
N TYR A 91 -15.92 -6.86 7.15
CA TYR A 91 -15.23 -7.27 8.37
C TYR A 91 -15.54 -8.71 8.82
N GLY A 92 -16.61 -9.30 8.30
CA GLY A 92 -17.15 -10.57 8.76
C GLY A 92 -18.36 -10.38 9.65
N SER A 93 -19.09 -11.46 9.87
CA SER A 93 -20.24 -11.48 10.77
C SER A 93 -20.45 -12.85 11.38
N PHE A 94 -20.97 -12.84 12.60
CA PHE A 94 -21.43 -14.05 13.28
C PHE A 94 -22.92 -14.27 13.02
N ASP A 95 -23.29 -15.46 12.60
CA ASP A 95 -24.69 -15.86 12.45
C ASP A 95 -25.19 -16.48 13.76
N GLU A 96 -26.20 -15.86 14.39
CA GLU A 96 -26.74 -16.30 15.67
C GLU A 96 -27.53 -17.63 15.59
N VAL A 97 -28.07 -17.95 14.42
CA VAL A 97 -28.89 -19.16 14.20
C VAL A 97 -27.98 -20.36 13.97
N THR A 98 -27.03 -20.25 13.03
CA THR A 98 -26.10 -21.35 12.74
C THR A 98 -24.95 -21.42 13.75
N ARG A 99 -24.71 -20.32 14.49
CA ARG A 99 -23.54 -20.13 15.37
C ARG A 99 -22.21 -20.21 14.63
N GLU A 100 -22.21 -19.89 13.34
CA GLU A 100 -21.02 -19.90 12.50
C GLU A 100 -20.48 -18.49 12.30
N TRP A 101 -19.15 -18.39 12.20
CA TRP A 101 -18.46 -17.16 11.84
C TRP A 101 -18.19 -17.16 10.33
N SER A 102 -18.57 -16.08 9.65
CA SER A 102 -18.21 -15.81 8.26
C SER A 102 -17.17 -14.71 8.20
N ASP A 103 -16.03 -15.01 7.58
CA ASP A 103 -14.96 -14.04 7.39
C ASP A 103 -15.32 -12.96 6.36
N GLY A 104 -14.89 -11.74 6.65
CA GLY A 104 -15.01 -10.61 5.72
C GLY A 104 -13.87 -10.55 4.72
N VAL A 105 -14.07 -9.77 3.65
CA VAL A 105 -13.11 -9.55 2.57
C VAL A 105 -11.78 -9.02 3.09
N VAL A 106 -11.78 -8.11 4.07
CA VAL A 106 -10.53 -7.56 4.64
C VAL A 106 -9.74 -8.62 5.39
N ALA A 107 -10.42 -9.49 6.15
CA ALA A 107 -9.78 -10.56 6.89
C ALA A 107 -9.11 -11.57 5.94
N GLU A 108 -9.80 -11.96 4.88
CA GLU A 108 -9.25 -12.82 3.82
C GLU A 108 -8.07 -12.17 3.12
N LEU A 109 -8.17 -10.87 2.79
CA LEU A 109 -7.09 -10.13 2.11
C LEU A 109 -5.82 -10.06 2.97
N ILE A 110 -5.96 -9.73 4.25
CA ILE A 110 -4.83 -9.70 5.19
C ILE A 110 -4.24 -11.09 5.38
N ARG A 111 -5.07 -12.13 5.53
CA ARG A 111 -4.60 -13.53 5.63
C ARG A 111 -3.79 -13.94 4.40
N ASN A 112 -4.21 -13.53 3.20
CA ASN A 112 -3.45 -13.80 1.98
C ASN A 112 -2.16 -12.98 1.91
N ALA A 113 -2.17 -11.74 2.38
CA ALA A 113 -0.99 -10.88 2.43
C ALA A 113 0.11 -11.41 3.36
N VAL A 114 -0.25 -12.06 4.48
CA VAL A 114 0.70 -12.64 5.44
C VAL A 114 0.98 -14.13 5.20
N ARG A 115 0.46 -14.72 4.12
CA ARG A 115 0.57 -16.16 3.88
C ARG A 115 1.99 -16.59 3.53
N ASP A 116 2.71 -15.75 2.80
CA ASP A 116 4.10 -16.00 2.41
C ASP A 116 5.06 -15.38 3.43
N ASN A 117 5.32 -16.11 4.51
CA ASN A 117 6.29 -15.70 5.54
C ASN A 117 7.75 -15.86 5.10
N MET A 118 8.03 -16.40 3.91
CA MET A 118 9.39 -16.58 3.40
C MET A 118 9.90 -15.37 2.62
N ASN A 119 9.01 -14.61 1.98
CA ASN A 119 9.38 -13.37 1.30
C ASN A 119 9.20 -12.15 2.22
N PRO A 120 10.20 -11.25 2.31
CA PRO A 120 10.10 -10.02 3.08
C PRO A 120 9.29 -8.93 2.33
N ASP A 121 8.39 -9.31 1.42
CA ASP A 121 7.60 -8.39 0.61
C ASP A 121 6.64 -7.56 1.49
N HIS A 122 6.46 -6.29 1.13
CA HIS A 122 5.48 -5.41 1.77
C HIS A 122 4.12 -5.53 1.10
N HIS A 123 3.06 -5.61 1.91
CA HIS A 123 1.69 -5.64 1.43
C HIS A 123 0.94 -4.44 1.98
N TRP A 124 0.53 -3.52 1.11
CA TRP A 124 -0.22 -2.33 1.46
C TRP A 124 -1.69 -2.54 1.14
N VAL A 125 -2.53 -2.59 2.18
CA VAL A 125 -3.98 -2.69 2.02
C VAL A 125 -4.59 -1.29 2.05
N MET A 126 -5.12 -0.85 0.91
CA MET A 126 -5.66 0.48 0.70
C MET A 126 -7.19 0.45 0.66
N PHE A 127 -7.81 1.31 1.46
CA PHE A 127 -9.25 1.54 1.46
C PHE A 127 -9.55 2.80 0.63
N ASP A 128 -9.99 2.61 -0.62
CA ASP A 128 -10.26 3.66 -1.62
C ASP A 128 -11.61 3.46 -2.30
#